data_AF-A0A6L8ETI9-F1
#
_entry.id   AF-A0A6L8ETI9-F1
#
_cell.length_a   1.000
_cell.length_b   1.000
_cell.length_c   1.000
_cell.angle_alpha   90.00
_cell.angle_beta   90.00
_cell.angle_gamma   90.00
#
_symmetry.space_group_name_H-M   'P 1'
#
loop_
_entity.id
_entity.type
_entity.pdbx_description
1 polymer ?
#
loop_
_entity_poly.entity_id
_entity_poly.type
_entity_poly.pdbx_seq_one_letter_code
_entity_poly.pdbx_strand_id
1 'polypeptide(L)'
;MLVAALLVLGIGYHYFKRFGLPSDSEDSLTVTAPKTGKVVFASNRDGDWDIWTMNPDGSDPVNLTRDVASDFKPTWSPTGEQILFVSFREDGESLYLMDADGNNIRRVFDNWHSRSSAAWAPDGKRIASARDGVLYILTIDNASIEPVAETGFASVGYPAWSPDGKEIAFIHYKPKQGYELRLLNVETLKQTVLLGEVEKYPVKFDPAWSPNGEQIAFVLHKFRHILSHTDALVWQDEETIYIINRDGSNLRQLVSEKGPDALHPTWSPDGNEIIYQQDIHLPEGGNIRQLFKIDVNTRAKTQLTHEGANRDADWFMAAASPDVP
;
A
#
# COMPACT_ATOMS: atom_id res chain seq x y z
N MET A 1 -58.19 44.46 19.61
CA MET A 1 -59.05 44.57 20.81
C MET A 1 -59.53 43.16 21.16
N LEU A 2 -59.24 42.69 22.38
CA LEU A 2 -59.67 41.44 23.07
C LEU A 2 -59.33 40.09 22.38
N VAL A 3 -58.61 39.11 22.93
CA VAL A 3 -58.52 38.44 24.27
C VAL A 3 -59.65 37.44 24.57
N ALA A 4 -59.21 36.21 24.91
CA ALA A 4 -59.81 35.14 25.74
C ALA A 4 -60.98 34.31 25.16
N ALA A 5 -61.27 33.07 25.56
CA ALA A 5 -60.62 31.94 26.26
C ALA A 5 -61.76 30.90 26.56
N LEU A 6 -61.38 29.69 27.03
CA LEU A 6 -62.16 28.60 27.69
C LEU A 6 -62.65 27.42 26.81
N LEU A 7 -62.15 26.17 26.99
CA LEU A 7 -62.40 25.14 28.07
C LEU A 7 -63.77 24.43 27.84
N VAL A 8 -63.99 23.10 27.77
CA VAL A 8 -63.65 21.98 28.70
C VAL A 8 -64.03 20.59 28.07
N LEU A 9 -63.20 19.56 28.35
CA LEU A 9 -63.38 18.08 28.50
C LEU A 9 -64.22 17.19 27.55
N GLY A 10 -63.61 16.03 27.21
CA GLY A 10 -64.31 14.77 26.88
C GLY A 10 -63.34 13.59 26.85
N ILE A 11 -63.38 12.74 27.88
CA ILE A 11 -62.57 11.52 28.04
C ILE A 11 -63.13 10.42 27.14
N GLY A 12 -62.27 9.69 26.42
CA GLY A 12 -62.64 8.49 25.67
C GLY A 12 -61.43 7.63 25.34
N TYR A 13 -61.17 6.63 26.19
CA TYR A 13 -60.20 5.56 25.94
C TYR A 13 -60.73 4.62 24.84
N HIS A 14 -60.05 4.56 23.69
CA HIS A 14 -60.17 3.44 22.76
C HIS A 14 -58.77 2.99 22.30
N TYR A 15 -58.52 1.70 22.51
CA TYR A 15 -57.29 0.98 22.22
C TYR A 15 -57.43 0.22 20.89
N PHE A 16 -56.29 0.03 20.19
CA PHE A 16 -56.02 -0.76 18.98
C PHE A 16 -56.53 -0.17 17.66
N LYS A 17 -55.73 -0.05 16.58
CA LYS A 17 -54.50 -0.74 16.16
C LYS A 17 -53.77 0.22 15.20
N ARG A 18 -52.62 0.79 15.58
CA ARG A 18 -51.73 1.46 14.60
C ARG A 18 -50.92 0.37 13.92
N PHE A 19 -51.10 0.23 12.60
CA PHE A 19 -50.13 -0.43 11.75
C PHE A 19 -48.81 0.34 11.92
N GLY A 20 -47.86 -0.28 12.63
CA GLY A 20 -46.50 0.22 12.70
C GLY A 20 -45.92 0.19 11.30
N LEU A 21 -45.56 1.37 10.79
CA LEU A 21 -44.46 1.47 9.85
C LEU A 21 -43.24 0.82 10.54
N PRO A 22 -42.44 0.00 9.86
CA PRO A 22 -41.15 -0.40 10.41
C PRO A 22 -40.40 0.89 10.75
N SER A 23 -40.03 1.04 12.02
CA SER A 23 -38.93 1.93 12.35
C SER A 23 -37.73 1.28 11.71
N ASP A 24 -37.28 1.83 10.59
CA ASP A 24 -35.98 1.48 10.02
C ASP A 24 -34.96 1.76 11.13
N SER A 25 -34.57 0.69 11.81
CA SER A 25 -33.34 0.66 12.57
C SER A 25 -32.26 1.00 11.57
N GLU A 26 -31.54 2.09 11.83
CA GLU A 26 -30.22 2.32 11.27
C GLU A 26 -29.33 1.13 11.64
N ASP A 27 -29.39 0.05 10.87
CA ASP A 27 -28.23 -0.79 10.63
C ASP A 27 -27.28 0.10 9.81
N SER A 28 -26.57 1.00 10.51
CA SER A 28 -25.33 1.49 9.96
C SER A 28 -24.47 0.24 9.79
N LEU A 29 -24.19 -0.10 8.53
CA LEU A 29 -23.16 -1.08 8.21
C LEU A 29 -21.87 -0.48 8.77
N THR A 30 -21.51 -0.84 10.01
CA THR A 30 -20.25 -0.42 10.59
C THR A 30 -19.16 -1.11 9.78
N VAL A 31 -18.51 -0.35 8.90
CA VAL A 31 -17.27 -0.77 8.26
C VAL A 31 -16.30 -1.10 9.39
N THR A 32 -15.89 -2.35 9.49
CA THR A 32 -15.00 -2.81 10.57
C THR A 32 -13.74 -3.39 9.97
N ALA A 33 -12.60 -2.97 10.51
CA ALA A 33 -11.31 -3.55 10.16
C ALA A 33 -11.32 -5.07 10.37
N PRO A 34 -10.53 -5.84 9.59
CA PRO A 34 -10.35 -7.26 9.83
C PRO A 34 -9.94 -7.50 11.28
N LYS A 35 -10.59 -8.47 11.95
CA LYS A 35 -10.26 -8.86 13.34
C LYS A 35 -8.97 -9.67 13.45
N THR A 36 -8.44 -10.11 12.32
CA THR A 36 -7.18 -10.87 12.21
C THR A 36 -6.26 -10.17 11.22
N GLY A 37 -4.98 -10.51 11.24
CA GLY A 37 -4.06 -10.10 10.18
C GLY A 37 -4.57 -10.46 8.79
N LYS A 38 -4.34 -9.57 7.83
CA LYS A 38 -4.66 -9.74 6.41
C LYS A 38 -3.56 -9.15 5.54
N VAL A 39 -3.33 -9.81 4.42
CA VAL A 39 -2.51 -9.30 3.33
C VAL A 39 -3.45 -8.94 2.19
N VAL A 40 -3.32 -7.74 1.63
CA VAL A 40 -4.00 -7.33 0.40
C VAL A 40 -2.98 -7.30 -0.73
N PHE A 41 -3.36 -7.68 -1.95
CA PHE A 41 -2.45 -7.76 -3.09
C PHE A 41 -3.24 -7.74 -4.41
N ALA A 42 -2.56 -7.48 -5.53
CA ALA A 42 -3.13 -7.61 -6.86
C ALA A 42 -2.84 -9.01 -7.46
N SER A 43 -3.82 -9.63 -8.11
CA SER A 43 -3.66 -10.95 -8.75
C SER A 43 -4.39 -11.01 -10.08
N ASN A 44 -3.84 -11.75 -11.05
CA ASN A 44 -4.52 -12.02 -12.31
C ASN A 44 -5.04 -13.47 -12.45
N ARG A 45 -5.21 -14.16 -11.33
CA ARG A 45 -5.49 -15.61 -11.30
C ARG A 45 -6.84 -16.00 -11.92
N ASP A 46 -7.76 -15.07 -12.10
CA ASP A 46 -9.07 -15.25 -12.73
C ASP A 46 -9.23 -14.58 -14.11
N GLY A 47 -8.17 -13.98 -14.66
CA GLY A 47 -8.09 -13.57 -16.07
C GLY A 47 -7.59 -12.14 -16.27
N ASP A 48 -7.98 -11.23 -15.39
CA ASP A 48 -7.55 -9.84 -15.33
C ASP A 48 -7.10 -9.46 -13.91
N TRP A 49 -6.45 -8.30 -13.76
CA TRP A 49 -5.88 -7.92 -12.46
C TRP A 49 -6.97 -7.41 -11.54
N ASP A 50 -7.15 -8.08 -10.42
CA ASP A 50 -8.06 -7.71 -9.35
C ASP A 50 -7.31 -7.54 -8.02
N ILE A 51 -7.96 -6.88 -7.06
CA ILE A 51 -7.51 -6.79 -5.67
C ILE A 51 -8.03 -7.98 -4.87
N TRP A 52 -7.11 -8.71 -4.27
CA TRP A 52 -7.36 -9.88 -3.45
C TRP A 52 -6.88 -9.66 -2.02
N THR A 53 -7.47 -10.40 -1.08
CA THR A 53 -6.96 -10.53 0.29
C THR A 53 -6.67 -11.99 0.63
N MET A 54 -5.81 -12.21 1.63
CA MET A 54 -5.54 -13.54 2.20
C MET A 54 -5.07 -13.42 3.67
N ASN A 55 -5.00 -14.53 4.38
CA ASN A 55 -4.32 -14.61 5.66
C ASN A 55 -2.78 -14.48 5.48
N PRO A 56 -2.03 -14.02 6.51
CA PRO A 56 -0.57 -13.88 6.42
C PRO A 56 0.23 -15.18 6.23
N ASP A 57 -0.42 -16.34 6.34
CA ASP A 57 0.14 -17.65 6.02
C ASP A 57 -0.17 -18.10 4.57
N GLY A 58 -0.88 -17.28 3.79
CA GLY A 58 -1.27 -17.56 2.41
C GLY A 58 -2.63 -18.24 2.27
N SER A 59 -3.30 -18.60 3.36
CA SER A 59 -4.61 -19.25 3.34
C SER A 59 -5.77 -18.26 3.11
N ASP A 60 -6.95 -18.81 2.79
CA ASP A 60 -8.21 -18.07 2.57
C ASP A 60 -8.12 -16.89 1.60
N PRO A 61 -7.64 -17.09 0.35
CA PRO A 61 -7.66 -16.02 -0.65
C PRO A 61 -9.09 -15.64 -1.04
N VAL A 62 -9.39 -14.34 -1.02
CA VAL A 62 -10.70 -13.77 -1.39
C VAL A 62 -10.51 -12.65 -2.41
N ASN A 63 -11.20 -12.74 -3.54
CA ASN A 63 -11.25 -11.65 -4.52
C ASN A 63 -12.21 -10.54 -4.05
N LEU A 64 -11.71 -9.30 -3.94
CA LEU A 64 -12.47 -8.12 -3.50
C LEU A 64 -13.00 -7.29 -4.67
N THR A 65 -12.31 -7.27 -5.81
CA THR A 65 -12.79 -6.59 -7.03
C THR A 65 -13.14 -7.63 -8.07
N ARG A 66 -14.20 -7.42 -8.85
CA ARG A 66 -14.60 -8.35 -9.93
C ARG A 66 -15.13 -7.55 -11.11
N ASP A 67 -14.32 -6.59 -11.53
CA ASP A 67 -14.64 -5.70 -12.63
C ASP A 67 -13.75 -6.05 -13.83
N VAL A 68 -14.21 -5.75 -15.03
CA VAL A 68 -13.41 -5.97 -16.26
C VAL A 68 -12.20 -5.04 -16.38
N ALA A 69 -12.20 -3.96 -15.60
CA ALA A 69 -11.09 -3.03 -15.50
C ALA A 69 -10.06 -3.53 -14.49
N SER A 70 -8.79 -3.48 -14.86
CA SER A 70 -7.70 -3.91 -14.01
C SER A 70 -7.47 -2.99 -12.80
N ASP A 71 -7.19 -3.59 -11.66
CA ASP A 71 -6.91 -2.96 -10.37
C ASP A 71 -5.53 -3.36 -9.83
N PHE A 72 -4.81 -2.41 -9.25
CA PHE A 72 -3.42 -2.58 -8.80
C PHE A 72 -3.11 -1.79 -7.54
N LYS A 73 -1.93 -2.06 -6.96
CA LYS A 73 -1.32 -1.27 -5.88
C LYS A 73 -2.26 -1.00 -4.69
N PRO A 74 -2.90 -2.05 -4.14
CA PRO A 74 -3.71 -1.88 -2.95
C PRO A 74 -2.83 -1.51 -1.76
N THR A 75 -3.35 -0.67 -0.87
CA THR A 75 -2.75 -0.38 0.42
C THR A 75 -3.84 -0.19 1.48
N TRP A 76 -3.61 -0.75 2.66
CA TRP A 76 -4.51 -0.62 3.79
C TRP A 76 -4.47 0.79 4.37
N SER A 77 -5.62 1.31 4.78
CA SER A 77 -5.65 2.46 5.67
C SER A 77 -5.00 2.09 7.01
N PRO A 78 -4.46 3.05 7.78
CA PRO A 78 -3.85 2.76 9.09
C PRO A 78 -4.80 2.09 10.09
N THR A 79 -6.11 2.32 9.93
CA THR A 79 -7.15 1.68 10.75
C THR A 79 -7.52 0.28 10.28
N GLY A 80 -7.15 -0.08 9.04
CA GLY A 80 -7.54 -1.34 8.39
C GLY A 80 -9.00 -1.40 7.95
N GLU A 81 -9.75 -0.31 8.09
CA GLU A 81 -11.17 -0.26 7.71
C GLU A 81 -11.36 -0.09 6.19
N GLN A 82 -10.34 0.42 5.51
CA GLN A 82 -10.42 0.77 4.10
C GLN A 82 -9.17 0.32 3.34
N ILE A 83 -9.34 0.12 2.03
CA ILE A 83 -8.27 -0.19 1.09
C ILE A 83 -8.29 0.88 0.01
N LEU A 84 -7.14 1.53 -0.19
CA LEU A 84 -6.90 2.44 -1.32
C LEU A 84 -6.20 1.65 -2.43
N PHE A 85 -6.60 1.85 -3.68
CA PHE A 85 -6.01 1.15 -4.82
C PHE A 85 -6.08 1.99 -6.09
N VAL A 86 -5.29 1.63 -7.10
CA VAL A 86 -5.35 2.23 -8.43
C VAL A 86 -6.29 1.38 -9.28
N SER A 87 -7.27 2.03 -9.89
CA SER A 87 -8.18 1.39 -10.83
C SER A 87 -8.10 2.03 -12.20
N PHE A 88 -8.26 1.22 -13.24
CA PHE A 88 -8.37 1.65 -14.64
C PHE A 88 -9.84 1.81 -15.09
N ARG A 89 -10.78 1.84 -14.14
CA ARG A 89 -12.20 2.12 -14.40
C ARG A 89 -12.40 3.54 -14.95
N GLU A 90 -13.49 3.72 -15.69
CA GLU A 90 -13.95 5.01 -16.24
C GLU A 90 -12.94 5.73 -17.16
N ASP A 91 -12.34 6.83 -16.68
CA ASP A 91 -11.57 7.79 -17.46
C ASP A 91 -10.04 7.56 -17.40
N GLY A 92 -9.61 6.43 -16.83
CA GLY A 92 -8.21 6.00 -16.80
C GLY A 92 -7.73 5.66 -15.39
N GLU A 93 -6.44 5.88 -15.12
CA GLU A 93 -5.81 5.49 -13.85
C GLU A 93 -6.12 6.46 -12.74
N SER A 94 -7.05 6.09 -11.87
CA SER A 94 -7.50 6.92 -10.76
C SER A 94 -7.37 6.18 -9.44
N LEU A 95 -7.30 6.94 -8.34
CA LEU A 95 -7.31 6.38 -6.98
C LEU A 95 -8.75 6.11 -6.54
N TYR A 96 -8.98 4.87 -6.13
CA TYR A 96 -10.25 4.39 -5.59
C TYR A 96 -10.07 3.91 -4.15
N LEU A 97 -11.14 3.99 -3.40
CA LEU A 97 -11.24 3.50 -2.03
C LEU A 97 -12.38 2.50 -1.96
N MET A 98 -12.19 1.46 -1.16
CA MET A 98 -13.22 0.50 -0.78
C MET A 98 -13.11 0.18 0.70
N ASP A 99 -14.16 -0.43 1.23
CA ASP A 99 -14.14 -1.00 2.56
C ASP A 99 -13.26 -2.25 2.59
N ALA A 100 -12.82 -2.66 3.78
CA ALA A 100 -11.97 -3.83 4.00
C ALA A 100 -12.54 -5.16 3.42
N ASP A 101 -13.85 -5.23 3.22
CA ASP A 101 -14.57 -6.38 2.67
C ASP A 101 -14.81 -6.30 1.15
N GLY A 102 -14.33 -5.24 0.49
CA GLY A 102 -14.48 -4.99 -0.95
C GLY A 102 -15.74 -4.20 -1.34
N ASN A 103 -16.59 -3.82 -0.38
CA ASN A 103 -17.78 -3.02 -0.66
C ASN A 103 -17.45 -1.51 -0.78
N ASN A 104 -18.46 -0.73 -1.19
CA ASN A 104 -18.41 0.74 -1.23
C ASN A 104 -17.24 1.32 -2.06
N ILE A 105 -16.88 0.64 -3.14
CA ILE A 105 -15.90 1.13 -4.12
C ILE A 105 -16.32 2.51 -4.65
N ARG A 106 -15.44 3.50 -4.48
CA ARG A 106 -15.64 4.87 -4.97
C ARG A 106 -14.33 5.53 -5.34
N ARG A 107 -14.38 6.42 -6.32
CA ARG A 107 -13.24 7.29 -6.66
C ARG A 107 -12.97 8.28 -5.52
N VAL A 108 -11.69 8.57 -5.26
CA VAL A 108 -11.28 9.48 -4.16
C VAL A 108 -11.03 10.91 -4.66
N PHE A 109 -10.40 11.06 -5.82
CA PHE A 109 -10.02 12.37 -6.37
C PHE A 109 -10.39 12.45 -7.86
N ASP A 110 -11.21 13.43 -8.23
CA ASP A 110 -11.72 13.59 -9.60
C ASP A 110 -10.67 14.11 -10.60
N ASN A 111 -9.62 14.79 -10.12
CA ASN A 111 -8.57 15.41 -10.94
C ASN A 111 -7.17 14.81 -10.67
N TRP A 112 -7.12 13.65 -10.03
CA TRP A 112 -5.89 12.90 -9.81
C TRP A 112 -5.86 11.64 -10.67
N HIS A 113 -5.07 11.72 -11.75
CA HIS A 113 -4.76 10.58 -12.61
C HIS A 113 -3.30 10.21 -12.48
N SER A 114 -3.01 9.02 -11.95
CA SER A 114 -1.64 8.52 -11.83
C SER A 114 -1.62 7.00 -11.64
N ARG A 115 -0.69 6.32 -12.33
CA ARG A 115 -0.35 4.91 -12.04
C ARG A 115 0.49 4.74 -10.78
N SER A 116 0.99 5.82 -10.18
CA SER A 116 1.95 5.69 -9.08
C SER A 116 1.31 5.03 -7.87
N SER A 117 2.11 4.29 -7.11
CA SER A 117 1.69 3.80 -5.81
C SER A 117 1.39 4.97 -4.87
N ALA A 118 0.41 4.74 -4.00
CA ALA A 118 0.02 5.66 -2.96
C ALA A 118 0.41 5.05 -1.61
N ALA A 119 0.79 5.89 -0.66
CA ALA A 119 1.05 5.45 0.70
C ALA A 119 0.26 6.31 1.68
N TRP A 120 -0.44 5.66 2.60
CA TRP A 120 -1.15 6.32 3.68
C TRP A 120 -0.19 6.96 4.67
N ALA A 121 -0.51 8.18 5.09
CA ALA A 121 0.03 8.72 6.32
C ALA A 121 -0.61 7.98 7.52
N PRO A 122 0.10 7.81 8.64
CA PRO A 122 -0.43 7.18 9.84
C PRO A 122 -1.68 7.86 10.44
N ASP A 123 -1.95 9.11 10.07
CA ASP A 123 -3.15 9.84 10.48
C ASP A 123 -4.44 9.40 9.78
N GLY A 124 -4.36 8.58 8.74
CA GLY A 124 -5.51 8.08 7.98
C GLY A 124 -6.24 9.17 7.18
N LYS A 125 -5.63 10.33 6.98
CA LYS A 125 -6.22 11.48 6.26
C LYS A 125 -5.41 11.91 5.06
N ARG A 126 -4.10 11.70 5.11
CA ARG A 126 -3.16 12.09 4.05
C ARG A 126 -2.62 10.88 3.32
N ILE A 127 -2.32 11.09 2.04
CA ILE A 127 -1.71 10.11 1.14
C ILE A 127 -0.49 10.76 0.47
N ALA A 128 0.63 10.07 0.44
CA ALA A 128 1.75 10.45 -0.43
C ALA A 128 1.62 9.73 -1.77
N SER A 129 1.77 10.47 -2.86
CA SER A 129 1.73 9.90 -4.22
C SER A 129 2.56 10.76 -5.17
N ALA A 130 3.04 10.18 -6.28
CA ALA A 130 3.93 10.86 -7.21
C ALA A 130 3.31 10.99 -8.60
N ARG A 131 3.47 12.14 -9.24
CA ARG A 131 2.98 12.36 -10.60
C ARG A 131 3.90 13.35 -11.31
N ASP A 132 4.25 13.05 -12.56
CA ASP A 132 5.02 13.94 -13.43
C ASP A 132 6.32 14.50 -12.81
N GLY A 133 7.05 13.67 -12.06
CA GLY A 133 8.33 14.09 -11.45
C GLY A 133 8.19 14.88 -10.16
N VAL A 134 7.01 14.88 -9.56
CA VAL A 134 6.71 15.60 -8.31
C VAL A 134 6.05 14.64 -7.32
N LEU A 135 6.49 14.72 -6.06
CA LEU A 135 5.86 14.09 -4.91
C LEU A 135 4.79 15.04 -4.37
N TYR A 136 3.60 14.50 -4.13
CA TYR A 136 2.45 15.23 -3.60
C TYR A 136 1.98 14.60 -2.29
N ILE A 137 1.40 15.46 -1.44
CA ILE A 137 0.52 15.04 -0.36
C ILE A 137 -0.91 15.35 -0.79
N LEU A 138 -1.75 14.32 -0.79
CA LEU A 138 -3.17 14.40 -1.06
C LEU A 138 -3.92 14.27 0.26
N THR A 139 -4.95 15.09 0.48
CA THR A 139 -5.77 15.06 1.69
C THR A 139 -7.20 14.68 1.35
N ILE A 140 -7.71 13.60 1.96
CA ILE A 140 -9.02 13.02 1.60
C ILE A 140 -10.18 13.93 2.02
N ASP A 141 -10.14 14.46 3.25
CA ASP A 141 -11.27 15.20 3.85
C ASP A 141 -11.69 16.43 3.04
N ASN A 142 -10.75 17.06 2.33
CA ASN A 142 -10.99 18.30 1.57
C ASN A 142 -10.55 18.20 0.11
N ALA A 143 -10.18 17.00 -0.36
CA ALA A 143 -9.63 16.75 -1.69
C ALA A 143 -8.42 17.64 -2.08
N SER A 144 -7.61 18.09 -1.11
CA SER A 144 -6.43 18.91 -1.42
C SER A 144 -5.32 18.06 -2.06
N ILE A 145 -4.55 18.68 -2.96
CA ILE A 145 -3.43 18.06 -3.67
C ILE A 145 -2.28 19.06 -3.65
N GLU A 146 -1.25 18.78 -2.86
CA GLU A 146 -0.18 19.73 -2.56
C GLU A 146 1.19 19.16 -2.98
N PRO A 147 1.94 19.84 -3.86
CA PRO A 147 3.30 19.40 -4.21
C PRO A 147 4.25 19.67 -3.04
N VAL A 148 5.09 18.69 -2.70
CA VAL A 148 5.99 18.78 -1.54
C VAL A 148 7.47 18.56 -1.88
N ALA A 149 7.78 17.89 -2.99
CA ALA A 149 9.16 17.69 -3.45
C ALA A 149 9.21 17.36 -4.94
N GLU A 150 10.31 17.73 -5.61
CA GLU A 150 10.66 17.17 -6.92
C GLU A 150 11.28 15.78 -6.75
N THR A 151 10.88 14.84 -7.62
CA THR A 151 11.48 13.50 -7.71
C THR A 151 12.42 13.37 -8.91
N GLY A 152 12.39 14.33 -9.84
CA GLY A 152 13.33 14.42 -10.96
C GLY A 152 13.07 13.44 -12.11
N PHE A 153 12.06 12.56 -12.02
CA PHE A 153 11.69 11.63 -13.09
C PHE A 153 10.18 11.35 -13.13
N ALA A 154 9.60 11.33 -14.34
CA ALA A 154 8.15 11.35 -14.56
C ALA A 154 7.40 10.07 -14.15
N SER A 155 8.10 8.98 -13.81
CA SER A 155 7.44 7.70 -13.54
C SER A 155 8.18 6.88 -12.49
N VAL A 156 7.38 6.25 -11.62
CA VAL A 156 7.70 5.26 -10.58
C VAL A 156 8.47 5.78 -9.36
N GLY A 157 7.71 6.24 -8.36
CA GLY A 157 8.14 6.22 -6.97
C GLY A 157 7.07 5.53 -6.12
N TYR A 158 7.48 4.68 -5.20
CA TYR A 158 6.66 4.22 -4.07
C TYR A 158 7.07 5.10 -2.89
N PRO A 159 6.43 6.26 -2.67
CA PRO A 159 6.70 6.98 -1.44
C PRO A 159 6.25 6.12 -0.25
N ALA A 160 6.92 6.26 0.89
CA ALA A 160 6.51 5.59 2.12
C ALA A 160 6.58 6.54 3.30
N TRP A 161 5.50 6.63 4.05
CA TRP A 161 5.43 7.42 5.27
C TRP A 161 6.17 6.73 6.41
N SER A 162 6.89 7.52 7.22
CA SER A 162 7.36 7.06 8.51
C SER A 162 6.16 6.74 9.41
N PRO A 163 6.26 5.75 10.31
CA PRO A 163 5.16 5.36 11.22
C PRO A 163 4.70 6.49 12.15
N ASP A 164 5.55 7.48 12.40
CA ASP A 164 5.21 8.66 13.21
C ASP A 164 4.63 9.82 12.38
N GLY A 165 4.52 9.67 11.06
CA GLY A 165 3.92 10.63 10.15
C GLY A 165 4.73 11.90 9.90
N LYS A 166 6.02 11.92 10.27
CA LYS A 166 6.88 13.11 10.14
C LYS A 166 7.78 13.10 8.91
N GLU A 167 8.04 11.94 8.33
CA GLU A 167 8.93 11.79 7.19
C GLU A 167 8.26 10.99 6.06
N ILE A 168 8.67 11.29 4.82
CA ILE A 168 8.36 10.47 3.65
C ILE A 168 9.69 10.00 3.05
N ALA A 169 9.88 8.69 2.94
CA ALA A 169 10.94 8.09 2.17
C ALA A 169 10.52 8.05 0.70
N PHE A 170 11.38 8.50 -0.21
CA PHE A 170 11.08 8.53 -1.63
C PHE A 170 12.35 8.48 -2.48
N ILE A 171 12.16 8.19 -3.77
CA ILE A 171 13.25 8.13 -4.75
C ILE A 171 13.37 9.48 -5.43
N HIS A 172 14.60 9.97 -5.55
CA HIS A 172 14.92 11.15 -6.34
C HIS A 172 15.97 10.81 -7.40
N TYR A 173 15.65 11.08 -8.66
CA TYR A 173 16.56 10.91 -9.77
C TYR A 173 17.30 12.22 -10.07
N LYS A 174 18.62 12.14 -10.13
CA LYS A 174 19.48 13.24 -10.57
C LYS A 174 20.10 12.91 -11.92
N PRO A 175 19.85 13.72 -12.97
CA PRO A 175 20.53 13.55 -14.24
C PRO A 175 22.05 13.47 -14.05
N LYS A 176 22.67 12.43 -14.64
CA LYS A 176 24.11 12.11 -14.57
C LYS A 176 24.64 11.59 -13.22
N GLN A 177 23.95 11.79 -12.11
CA GLN A 177 24.38 11.32 -10.78
C GLN A 177 23.67 10.04 -10.33
N GLY A 178 22.57 9.66 -10.99
CA GLY A 178 21.84 8.42 -10.69
C GLY A 178 20.67 8.67 -9.74
N TYR A 179 20.33 7.65 -8.95
CA TYR A 179 19.19 7.69 -8.04
C TYR A 179 19.64 7.84 -6.58
N GLU A 180 18.79 8.47 -5.78
CA GLU A 180 18.96 8.66 -4.35
C GLU A 180 17.70 8.21 -3.61
N LEU A 181 17.88 7.47 -2.52
CA LEU A 181 16.85 7.31 -1.50
C LEU A 181 16.92 8.51 -0.56
N ARG A 182 15.83 9.26 -0.46
CA ARG A 182 15.73 10.48 0.34
C ARG A 182 14.65 10.39 1.39
N LEU A 183 14.83 11.14 2.47
CA LEU A 183 13.83 11.42 3.48
C LEU A 183 13.40 12.89 3.37
N LEU A 184 12.09 13.13 3.20
CA LEU A 184 11.47 14.45 3.27
C LEU A 184 10.84 14.62 4.65
N ASN A 185 11.25 15.64 5.41
CA ASN A 185 10.51 16.07 6.59
C ASN A 185 9.27 16.86 6.16
N VAL A 186 8.08 16.42 6.57
CA VAL A 186 6.82 16.96 6.03
C VAL A 186 6.43 18.33 6.56
N GLU A 187 6.93 18.72 7.75
CA GLU A 187 6.65 20.02 8.34
C GLU A 187 7.56 21.12 7.78
N THR A 188 8.85 20.81 7.60
CA THR A 188 9.86 21.77 7.16
C THR A 188 10.16 21.70 5.66
N LEU A 189 9.68 20.67 4.98
CA LEU A 189 10.02 20.29 3.60
C LEU A 189 11.52 20.07 3.35
N LYS A 190 12.32 19.96 4.42
CA LYS A 190 13.75 19.69 4.31
C LYS A 190 13.97 18.25 3.86
N GLN A 191 14.82 18.07 2.87
CA GLN A 191 15.21 16.76 2.36
C GLN A 191 16.60 16.35 2.84
N THR A 192 16.76 15.07 3.18
CA THR A 192 18.04 14.43 3.52
C THR A 192 18.28 13.26 2.58
N VAL A 193 19.50 13.11 2.08
CA VAL A 193 19.91 11.91 1.33
C VAL A 193 20.24 10.81 2.32
N LEU A 194 19.47 9.73 2.31
CA LEU A 194 19.70 8.56 3.16
C LEU A 194 20.72 7.61 2.52
N LEU A 195 20.56 7.37 1.22
CA LEU A 195 21.49 6.61 0.41
C LEU A 195 21.63 7.29 -0.95
N GLY A 196 22.84 7.73 -1.27
CA GLY A 196 23.16 8.42 -2.52
C GLY A 196 24.11 7.64 -3.41
N GLU A 197 24.35 8.16 -4.61
CA GLU A 197 25.35 7.68 -5.57
C GLU A 197 25.18 6.20 -5.99
N VAL A 198 23.94 5.71 -5.95
CA VAL A 198 23.61 4.34 -6.35
C VAL A 198 23.50 4.26 -7.88
N GLU A 199 24.65 4.18 -8.54
CA GLU A 199 24.88 3.87 -9.96
C GLU A 199 23.98 4.56 -11.02
N LYS A 200 24.37 4.42 -12.29
CA LYS A 200 23.83 5.23 -13.41
C LYS A 200 22.56 4.64 -14.05
N TYR A 201 22.13 3.46 -13.61
CA TYR A 201 21.05 2.67 -14.22
C TYR A 201 19.84 2.57 -13.28
N PRO A 202 18.62 2.32 -13.82
CA PRO A 202 17.39 2.42 -13.02
C PRO A 202 17.44 1.47 -11.83
N VAL A 203 17.40 2.05 -10.64
CA VAL A 203 17.19 1.33 -9.39
C VAL A 203 15.76 1.60 -8.97
N LYS A 204 14.93 0.56 -8.91
CA LYS A 204 13.69 0.61 -8.14
C LYS A 204 14.10 0.50 -6.69
N PHE A 205 13.72 1.45 -5.83
CA PHE A 205 13.97 1.34 -4.40
C PHE A 205 12.76 0.86 -3.63
N ASP A 206 11.54 1.17 -4.05
CA ASP A 206 10.32 0.72 -3.39
C ASP A 206 10.40 0.74 -1.84
N PRO A 207 10.74 1.90 -1.24
CA PRO A 207 11.04 1.98 0.19
C PRO A 207 9.82 1.60 1.03
N ALA A 208 10.07 0.90 2.13
CA ALA A 208 9.08 0.57 3.14
C ALA A 208 9.69 0.71 4.54
N TRP A 209 9.02 1.50 5.38
CA TRP A 209 9.46 1.71 6.76
C TRP A 209 9.13 0.51 7.64
N SER A 210 10.04 0.17 8.55
CA SER A 210 9.73 -0.72 9.65
C SER A 210 8.68 -0.06 10.56
N PRO A 211 7.79 -0.82 11.22
CA PRO A 211 6.73 -0.26 12.07
C PRO A 211 7.23 0.60 13.23
N ASN A 212 8.45 0.36 13.70
CA ASN A 212 9.08 1.16 14.75
C ASN A 212 9.81 2.42 14.24
N GLY A 213 9.89 2.62 12.92
CA GLY A 213 10.53 3.78 12.28
C GLY A 213 12.05 3.78 12.30
N GLU A 214 12.70 2.69 12.71
CA GLU A 214 14.16 2.63 12.84
C GLU A 214 14.86 2.17 11.55
N GLN A 215 14.15 1.46 10.68
CA GLN A 215 14.71 0.83 9.50
C GLN A 215 13.84 1.08 8.26
N ILE A 216 14.48 0.98 7.10
CA ILE A 216 13.83 1.07 5.80
C ILE A 216 14.28 -0.12 4.97
N ALA A 217 13.32 -0.92 4.52
CA ALA A 217 13.53 -1.93 3.51
C ALA A 217 13.37 -1.31 2.13
N PHE A 218 14.18 -1.71 1.17
CA PHE A 218 14.14 -1.18 -0.18
C PHE A 218 14.79 -2.16 -1.15
N VAL A 219 14.45 -2.03 -2.42
CA VAL A 219 15.05 -2.75 -3.53
C VAL A 219 16.36 -2.05 -3.94
N LEU A 220 17.39 -2.84 -4.21
CA LEU A 220 18.64 -2.34 -4.75
C LEU A 220 19.09 -3.29 -5.86
N HIS A 221 19.56 -2.71 -6.95
CA HIS A 221 20.26 -3.42 -8.01
C HIS A 221 21.73 -3.06 -7.93
N LYS A 222 22.61 -4.05 -7.71
CA LYS A 222 24.07 -3.85 -7.73
C LYS A 222 24.62 -4.30 -9.07
N PHE A 223 25.06 -3.38 -9.92
CA PHE A 223 25.76 -3.78 -11.13
C PHE A 223 27.14 -4.33 -10.78
N ARG A 224 27.47 -5.54 -11.23
CA ARG A 224 28.84 -6.05 -11.17
C ARG A 224 29.52 -5.65 -12.48
N HIS A 225 30.49 -4.74 -12.42
CA HIS A 225 31.33 -4.42 -13.59
C HIS A 225 32.09 -5.68 -14.06
N ILE A 226 31.58 -6.37 -15.09
CA ILE A 226 32.32 -7.44 -15.76
C ILE A 226 33.27 -6.80 -16.79
N LEU A 227 34.53 -6.61 -16.40
CA LEU A 227 35.63 -6.30 -17.33
C LEU A 227 36.21 -7.60 -17.90
N SER A 228 35.42 -8.35 -18.68
CA SER A 228 35.90 -9.57 -19.34
C SER A 228 34.94 -9.98 -20.47
N HIS A 229 35.41 -9.91 -21.73
CA HIS A 229 34.67 -10.33 -22.92
C HIS A 229 34.70 -11.86 -23.14
N THR A 230 35.11 -12.66 -22.16
CA THR A 230 35.35 -14.11 -22.35
C THR A 230 34.52 -15.02 -21.46
N ASP A 231 33.78 -14.49 -20.49
CA ASP A 231 32.73 -15.25 -19.84
C ASP A 231 31.42 -14.94 -20.56
N ALA A 232 30.74 -15.96 -21.05
CA ALA A 232 29.44 -15.84 -21.67
C ALA A 232 28.56 -14.89 -20.85
N LEU A 233 27.75 -14.06 -21.53
CA LEU A 233 26.74 -13.17 -20.96
C LEU A 233 25.77 -13.96 -20.07
N VAL A 234 26.19 -14.33 -18.86
CA VAL A 234 25.34 -14.82 -17.79
C VAL A 234 24.84 -13.54 -17.13
N TRP A 235 23.60 -13.17 -17.41
CA TRP A 235 22.87 -12.20 -16.62
C TRP A 235 22.97 -12.63 -15.14
N GLN A 236 23.88 -12.03 -14.38
CA GLN A 236 23.97 -12.16 -12.91
C GLN A 236 23.46 -10.86 -12.27
N ASP A 237 22.45 -10.27 -12.93
CA ASP A 237 21.92 -8.95 -12.65
C ASP A 237 20.55 -9.17 -11.99
N GLU A 238 20.46 -8.93 -10.68
CA GLU A 238 19.26 -9.24 -9.91
C GLU A 238 18.88 -8.06 -8.99
N GLU A 239 17.62 -7.63 -9.08
CA GLU A 239 17.02 -6.72 -8.10
C GLU A 239 16.80 -7.50 -6.80
N THR A 240 17.25 -6.96 -5.66
CA THR A 240 17.11 -7.65 -4.37
C THR A 240 16.84 -6.70 -3.22
N ILE A 241 16.43 -7.24 -2.07
CA ILE A 241 15.94 -6.44 -0.95
C ILE A 241 17.06 -6.22 0.07
N TYR A 242 17.26 -4.95 0.40
CA TYR A 242 18.14 -4.46 1.43
C TYR A 242 17.35 -3.83 2.57
N ILE A 243 17.96 -3.79 3.75
CA ILE A 243 17.52 -3.01 4.90
C ILE A 243 18.65 -2.05 5.27
N ILE A 244 18.31 -0.81 5.56
CA ILE A 244 19.21 0.21 6.13
C ILE A 244 18.56 0.82 7.37
N ASN A 245 19.36 1.24 8.33
CA ASN A 245 18.84 2.04 9.44
C ASN A 245 18.47 3.44 8.95
N ARG A 246 17.52 4.11 9.62
CA ARG A 246 17.07 5.48 9.31
C ARG A 246 18.21 6.52 9.34
N ASP A 247 19.29 6.26 10.08
CA ASP A 247 20.48 7.11 10.13
C ASP A 247 21.49 6.84 9.00
N GLY A 248 21.19 5.91 8.09
CA GLY A 248 22.05 5.50 6.97
C GLY A 248 23.06 4.40 7.33
N SER A 249 23.09 3.95 8.59
CA SER A 249 23.99 2.88 9.02
C SER A 249 23.42 1.48 8.72
N ASN A 250 24.26 0.45 8.89
CA ASN A 250 23.88 -0.96 8.85
C ASN A 250 23.14 -1.39 7.57
N LEU A 251 23.57 -0.86 6.42
CA LEU A 251 23.09 -1.33 5.13
C LEU A 251 23.42 -2.83 4.96
N ARG A 252 22.38 -3.66 4.89
CA ARG A 252 22.54 -5.11 4.77
C ARG A 252 21.54 -5.69 3.78
N GLN A 253 21.98 -6.69 3.04
CA GLN A 253 21.11 -7.46 2.17
C GLN A 253 20.27 -8.46 2.97
N LEU A 254 19.00 -8.61 2.60
CA LEU A 254 18.05 -9.53 3.23
C LEU A 254 17.76 -10.76 2.37
N VAL A 255 17.33 -10.56 1.12
CA VAL A 255 17.09 -11.64 0.15
C VAL A 255 18.36 -11.88 -0.66
N SER A 256 18.74 -13.13 -0.97
CA SER A 256 20.00 -13.47 -1.64
C SER A 256 20.08 -13.00 -3.10
N GLU A 257 21.28 -12.68 -3.61
CA GLU A 257 21.60 -12.41 -5.05
C GLU A 257 21.71 -13.69 -5.90
N LYS A 258 21.14 -14.80 -5.43
CA LYS A 258 21.15 -16.05 -6.20
C LYS A 258 19.69 -16.39 -6.44
N GLY A 259 19.16 -15.97 -7.58
CA GLY A 259 17.84 -16.37 -8.02
C GLY A 259 17.04 -15.30 -8.78
N PRO A 260 15.72 -15.34 -8.69
CA PRO A 260 14.86 -14.38 -9.39
C PRO A 260 14.75 -13.02 -8.68
N ASP A 261 14.50 -11.94 -9.43
CA ASP A 261 14.30 -10.57 -8.94
C ASP A 261 13.31 -10.49 -7.77
N ALA A 262 13.73 -9.87 -6.67
CA ALA A 262 12.93 -9.62 -5.48
C ALA A 262 12.60 -8.12 -5.34
N LEU A 263 11.30 -7.79 -5.31
CA LEU A 263 10.79 -6.41 -5.38
C LEU A 263 9.68 -6.12 -4.37
N HIS A 264 9.39 -4.83 -4.19
CA HIS A 264 8.24 -4.33 -3.42
C HIS A 264 8.14 -4.92 -2.00
N PRO A 265 9.15 -4.65 -1.14
CA PRO A 265 9.11 -5.09 0.24
C PRO A 265 8.02 -4.34 1.01
N THR A 266 7.29 -5.06 1.86
CA THR A 266 6.37 -4.49 2.85
C THR A 266 6.62 -5.17 4.19
N TRP A 267 6.80 -4.38 5.24
CA TRP A 267 7.02 -4.90 6.58
C TRP A 267 5.74 -5.51 7.15
N SER A 268 5.89 -6.59 7.90
CA SER A 268 4.85 -7.02 8.83
C SER A 268 4.64 -5.95 9.90
N PRO A 269 3.41 -5.75 10.40
CA PRO A 269 3.14 -4.77 11.44
C PRO A 269 3.86 -5.01 12.78
N ASP A 270 4.32 -6.24 13.03
CA ASP A 270 5.15 -6.57 14.21
C ASP A 270 6.66 -6.35 13.96
N GLY A 271 7.07 -6.05 12.72
CA GLY A 271 8.44 -5.77 12.33
C GLY A 271 9.35 -7.00 12.19
N ASN A 272 8.81 -8.22 12.27
CA ASN A 272 9.61 -9.45 12.25
C ASN A 272 9.78 -10.06 10.85
N GLU A 273 8.84 -9.79 9.94
CA GLU A 273 8.81 -10.37 8.60
C GLU A 273 8.67 -9.26 7.54
N ILE A 274 9.06 -9.57 6.31
CA ILE A 274 8.80 -8.74 5.13
C ILE A 274 8.11 -9.60 4.09
N ILE A 275 6.97 -9.14 3.57
CA ILE A 275 6.38 -9.66 2.34
C ILE A 275 7.05 -8.98 1.16
N TYR A 276 7.32 -9.75 0.10
CA TYR A 276 7.89 -9.24 -1.12
C TYR A 276 7.47 -10.07 -2.32
N GLN A 277 7.64 -9.49 -3.50
CA GLN A 277 7.37 -10.16 -4.76
C GLN A 277 8.65 -10.78 -5.29
N GLN A 278 8.57 -12.01 -5.80
CA GLN A 278 9.69 -12.65 -6.48
C GLN A 278 9.24 -13.41 -7.71
N ASP A 279 10.03 -13.32 -8.79
CA ASP A 279 9.79 -14.11 -9.99
C ASP A 279 10.02 -15.62 -9.71
N ILE A 280 9.34 -16.48 -10.44
CA ILE A 280 9.57 -17.93 -10.44
C ILE A 280 9.66 -18.36 -11.89
N HIS A 281 10.74 -19.06 -12.24
CA HIS A 281 10.90 -19.59 -13.58
C HIS A 281 9.98 -20.79 -13.81
N LEU A 282 9.20 -20.73 -14.89
CA LEU A 282 8.26 -21.78 -15.25
C LEU A 282 8.95 -22.89 -16.06
N PRO A 283 8.58 -24.17 -15.87
CA PRO A 283 9.14 -25.28 -16.65
C PRO A 283 9.00 -25.12 -18.18
N GLU A 284 7.89 -24.53 -18.62
CA GLU A 284 7.56 -24.22 -20.02
C GLU A 284 8.29 -22.99 -20.57
N GLY A 285 9.10 -22.31 -19.74
CA GLY A 285 9.79 -21.07 -20.06
C GLY A 285 8.99 -19.83 -19.68
N GLY A 286 9.71 -18.75 -19.34
CA GLY A 286 9.14 -17.51 -18.82
C GLY A 286 9.16 -17.46 -17.29
N ASN A 287 8.70 -16.33 -16.74
CA ASN A 287 8.65 -16.09 -15.30
C ASN A 287 7.22 -15.72 -14.87
N ILE A 288 6.82 -16.17 -13.69
CA ILE A 288 5.59 -15.72 -13.02
C ILE A 288 5.94 -15.06 -11.69
N ARG A 289 5.28 -13.95 -11.36
CA ARG A 289 5.54 -13.24 -10.11
C ARG A 289 4.69 -13.82 -8.99
N GLN A 290 5.31 -14.19 -7.87
CA GLN A 290 4.63 -14.70 -6.69
C GLN A 290 5.00 -13.88 -5.46
N LEU A 291 4.16 -13.96 -4.43
CA LEU A 291 4.42 -13.37 -3.12
C LEU A 291 5.14 -14.37 -2.23
N PHE A 292 6.15 -13.86 -1.54
CA PHE A 292 6.90 -14.56 -0.51
C PHE A 292 6.93 -13.69 0.74
N LYS A 293 7.19 -14.34 1.88
CA LYS A 293 7.63 -13.65 3.09
C LYS A 293 8.98 -14.16 3.56
N ILE A 294 9.71 -13.29 4.23
CA ILE A 294 11.01 -13.60 4.81
C ILE A 294 11.10 -13.04 6.23
N ASP A 295 11.57 -13.86 7.15
CA ASP A 295 11.89 -13.42 8.51
C ASP A 295 13.17 -12.56 8.50
N VAL A 296 13.09 -11.38 9.12
CA VAL A 296 14.12 -10.33 9.04
C VAL A 296 15.43 -10.73 9.73
N ASN A 297 15.37 -11.66 10.67
CA ASN A 297 16.48 -12.09 11.52
C ASN A 297 17.07 -13.42 11.05
N THR A 298 16.23 -14.45 10.93
CA THR A 298 16.61 -15.82 10.56
C THR A 298 16.76 -15.99 9.05
N ARG A 299 16.16 -15.10 8.24
CA ARG A 299 16.07 -15.19 6.77
C ARG A 299 15.32 -16.43 6.28
N ALA A 300 14.52 -17.05 7.15
CA ALA A 300 13.62 -18.12 6.75
C ALA A 300 12.60 -17.56 5.75
N LYS A 301 12.46 -18.24 4.60
CA LYS A 301 11.63 -17.80 3.47
C LYS A 301 10.44 -18.75 3.29
N THR A 302 9.27 -18.19 3.04
CA THR A 302 8.03 -18.93 2.75
C THR A 302 7.34 -18.35 1.52
N GLN A 303 6.83 -19.18 0.61
CA GLN A 303 5.99 -18.74 -0.50
C GLN A 303 4.53 -18.66 -0.04
N LEU A 304 3.82 -17.58 -0.40
CA LEU A 304 2.44 -17.34 0.02
C LEU A 304 1.43 -17.62 -1.10
N THR A 305 1.80 -17.39 -2.37
CA THR A 305 0.90 -17.55 -3.51
C THR A 305 1.43 -18.54 -4.53
N HIS A 306 0.52 -19.26 -5.18
CA HIS A 306 0.86 -20.36 -6.10
C HIS A 306 0.05 -20.34 -7.42
N GLU A 307 -0.87 -19.40 -7.57
CA GLU A 307 -1.78 -19.30 -8.72
C GLU A 307 -1.76 -17.89 -9.30
N GLY A 308 -1.75 -17.79 -10.63
CA GLY A 308 -1.62 -16.51 -11.34
C GLY A 308 -0.33 -15.76 -10.99
N ALA A 309 -0.17 -14.58 -11.56
CA ALA A 309 0.83 -13.61 -11.13
C ALA A 309 0.26 -12.75 -9.99
N ASN A 310 1.09 -12.46 -8.99
CA ASN A 310 0.69 -11.77 -7.77
C ASN A 310 1.67 -10.63 -7.46
N ARG A 311 1.16 -9.44 -7.12
CA ARG A 311 1.95 -8.21 -6.98
C ARG A 311 1.36 -7.26 -5.92
N ASP A 312 2.15 -6.25 -5.59
CA ASP A 312 1.86 -5.05 -4.80
C ASP A 312 1.20 -5.33 -3.45
N ALA A 313 1.79 -6.25 -2.69
CA ALA A 313 1.22 -6.68 -1.42
C ALA A 313 1.41 -5.64 -0.31
N ASP A 314 0.36 -5.43 0.47
CA ASP A 314 0.39 -4.67 1.72
C ASP A 314 -0.16 -5.51 2.88
N TRP A 315 0.31 -5.25 4.10
CA TRP A 315 0.05 -6.10 5.26
C TRP A 315 -0.53 -5.31 6.43
N PHE A 316 -1.79 -5.63 6.76
CA PHE A 316 -2.48 -5.14 7.94
C PHE A 316 -2.53 -6.19 9.05
N MET A 317 -2.41 -5.74 10.30
CA MET A 317 -2.67 -6.54 11.49
C MET A 317 -3.72 -5.83 12.32
N ALA A 318 -4.77 -6.57 12.68
CA ALA A 318 -5.70 -6.12 13.70
C ALA A 318 -4.92 -5.80 14.99
N ALA A 319 -5.21 -4.67 15.63
CA ALA A 319 -4.79 -4.48 17.00
C ALA A 319 -5.26 -5.70 17.80
N ALA A 320 -4.36 -6.33 18.56
CA ALA A 320 -4.77 -7.40 19.47
C ALA A 320 -5.93 -6.85 20.29
N SER A 321 -7.11 -7.47 20.15
CA SER A 321 -8.23 -7.10 21.00
C SER A 321 -7.70 -7.20 22.43
N PRO A 322 -7.72 -6.13 23.24
CA PRO A 322 -7.40 -6.28 24.64
C PRO A 322 -8.46 -7.23 25.16
N ASP A 323 -8.08 -8.49 25.37
CA ASP A 323 -8.98 -9.54 25.80
C ASP A 323 -9.85 -8.98 26.92
N VAL A 324 -11.16 -9.03 26.70
CA VAL A 324 -12.15 -8.79 27.74
C VAL A 324 -11.84 -9.81 28.85
N PRO A 325 -11.61 -9.35 30.10
CA PRO A 325 -11.08 -10.18 31.18
C PRO A 325 -11.95 -11.39 31.55
#